data_AF-A0A022QT47-F1
#
_entry.id   AF-A0A022QT47-F1
#
_cell.length_a   1.000
_cell.length_b   1.000
_cell.length_c   1.000
_cell.angle_alpha   90.00
_cell.angle_beta   90.00
_cell.angle_gamma   90.00
#
_symmetry.space_group_name_H-M   'P 1'
#
loop_
_entity.id
_entity.type
_entity.pdbx_description
1 polymer ?
#
loop_
_entity_poly.entity_id
_entity_poly.type
_entity_poly.pdbx_seq_one_letter_code
_entity_poly.pdbx_strand_id
1 'polypeptide(L)'
;MIPKLPDELIIEILARLPVRSLLRFKCVSKSWLSLISSQQFVETHLFNSKKNPNFTHHSVILTCEGKLERSSIPSLLSNDAVFYVLHSEFAYGSGENLAFVVGSCDGLILLSCNDKDLFLFNPSTRIHKKLPRFGEKIKRGRRCSHGLGFDKSSGDYKVVGLYYTDKDLSEVKVKVYSSKNDRWKSDRWKTKTTVNRSNMRRVRGELGAFAHGKLHWICHSSSGRGSEWSVVYLDLETEEYGELQMPNYEENELKCGGPVLGASEGNLFVLVVYPSSADMWIMVGGYEGSGNESWTKVVTLPYDGGLVYPPYVDGSVELPYADDFSAYANRSPLYMLLLWCSSIVVFDGKGFTARSRQIRTDSRYYQADTYLESLVSPLG
;
A
#
# COMPACT_ATOMS: atom_id res chain seq x y z
N MET A 1 5.45 29.45 -41.19
CA MET A 1 4.44 29.09 -40.18
C MET A 1 4.91 27.83 -39.49
N ILE A 2 5.06 27.83 -38.17
CA ILE A 2 5.24 26.58 -37.43
C ILE A 2 3.87 25.87 -37.46
N PRO A 3 3.77 24.61 -37.92
CA PRO A 3 2.50 23.90 -37.91
C PRO A 3 1.96 23.84 -36.48
N LYS A 4 0.72 24.28 -36.28
CA LYS A 4 0.04 24.16 -34.98
C LYS A 4 -0.42 22.72 -34.84
N LEU A 5 0.03 22.07 -33.77
CA LEU A 5 -0.47 20.75 -33.38
C LEU A 5 -1.93 20.90 -32.88
N PRO A 6 -2.87 20.02 -33.28
CA PRO A 6 -4.21 19.97 -32.70
C PRO A 6 -4.19 19.78 -31.18
N ASP A 7 -5.16 20.37 -30.48
CA ASP A 7 -5.24 20.34 -29.01
C ASP A 7 -5.37 18.91 -28.48
N GLU A 8 -6.07 18.03 -29.19
CA GLU A 8 -6.24 16.63 -28.83
C GLU A 8 -4.89 15.89 -28.78
N LEU A 9 -4.02 16.17 -29.75
CA LEU A 9 -2.68 15.57 -29.78
C LEU A 9 -1.78 16.15 -28.68
N ILE A 10 -1.93 17.45 -28.36
CA ILE A 10 -1.22 18.04 -27.21
C ILE A 10 -1.64 17.32 -25.93
N ILE A 11 -2.95 17.13 -25.70
CA ILE A 11 -3.47 16.43 -24.52
C ILE A 11 -2.92 15.00 -24.45
N GLU A 12 -2.94 14.25 -25.56
CA GLU A 12 -2.41 12.88 -25.62
C GLU A 12 -0.91 12.81 -25.30
N ILE A 13 -0.12 13.75 -25.85
CA ILE A 13 1.31 13.85 -25.57
C ILE A 13 1.53 14.12 -24.08
N LEU A 14 0.86 15.14 -23.53
CA LEU A 14 1.00 15.51 -22.12
C LEU A 14 0.57 14.37 -21.20
N ALA A 15 -0.51 13.66 -21.53
CA ALA A 15 -1.02 12.55 -20.73
C ALA A 15 -0.06 11.34 -20.63
N ARG A 16 1.02 11.31 -21.43
CA ARG A 16 2.09 10.29 -21.39
C ARG A 16 3.36 10.77 -20.70
N LEU A 17 3.45 12.06 -20.34
CA LEU A 17 4.66 12.59 -19.74
C LEU A 17 4.76 12.23 -18.24
N PRO A 18 6.00 12.15 -17.70
CA PRO A 18 6.21 12.03 -16.26
C PRO A 18 5.60 13.21 -15.50
N VAL A 19 5.10 12.97 -14.29
CA VAL A 19 4.46 13.98 -13.43
C VAL A 19 5.37 15.19 -13.22
N ARG A 20 6.68 14.95 -13.03
CA ARG A 20 7.66 16.02 -12.84
C ARG A 20 7.73 17.00 -14.02
N SER A 21 7.60 16.49 -15.25
CA SER A 21 7.56 17.33 -16.45
C SER A 21 6.27 18.13 -16.50
N LEU A 22 5.14 17.49 -16.20
CA LEU A 22 3.82 18.13 -16.17
C LEU A 22 3.76 19.27 -15.13
N LEU A 23 4.35 19.08 -13.96
CA LEU A 23 4.44 20.13 -12.94
C LEU A 23 5.24 21.35 -13.40
N ARG A 24 6.32 21.16 -14.17
CA ARG A 24 7.07 22.28 -14.79
C ARG A 24 6.26 22.94 -15.90
N PHE A 25 5.52 22.15 -16.65
CA PHE A 25 4.72 22.60 -17.78
C PHE A 25 3.50 23.44 -17.37
N LYS A 26 3.03 23.30 -16.13
CA LYS A 26 2.08 24.25 -15.53
C LYS A 26 2.58 25.70 -15.56
N CYS A 27 3.88 25.95 -15.59
CA CYS A 27 4.45 27.30 -15.63
C CYS A 27 4.55 27.89 -17.05
N VAL A 28 4.29 27.11 -18.10
CA VAL A 28 4.48 27.54 -19.50
C VAL A 28 3.38 28.53 -19.94
N SER A 29 2.13 28.26 -19.58
CA SER A 29 1.00 29.15 -19.89
C SER A 29 -0.20 28.90 -18.97
N LYS A 30 -1.13 29.87 -18.91
CA LYS A 30 -2.40 29.72 -18.17
C LYS A 30 -3.27 28.59 -18.72
N SER A 31 -3.25 28.39 -20.05
CA SER A 31 -3.97 27.29 -20.70
C SER A 31 -3.44 25.93 -20.25
N TRP A 32 -2.12 25.76 -20.23
CA TRP A 32 -1.48 24.52 -19.79
C TRP A 32 -1.66 24.27 -18.30
N LEU A 33 -1.56 25.31 -17.47
CA LEU A 33 -1.89 25.23 -16.06
C LEU A 33 -3.32 24.71 -15.85
N SER A 34 -4.29 25.29 -16.57
CA SER A 34 -5.70 24.91 -16.50
C SER A 34 -5.93 23.47 -16.96
N LEU A 35 -5.34 23.08 -18.10
CA LEU A 35 -5.47 21.73 -18.64
C LEU A 35 -4.90 20.67 -17.69
N ILE A 36 -3.65 20.84 -17.27
CA ILE A 36 -2.94 19.85 -16.43
C ILE A 36 -3.56 19.77 -15.02
N SER A 37 -4.22 20.84 -14.55
CA SER A 37 -4.91 20.85 -13.26
C SER A 37 -6.37 20.42 -13.33
N SER A 38 -6.90 20.14 -14.53
CA SER A 38 -8.28 19.68 -14.69
C SER A 38 -8.45 18.23 -14.22
N GLN A 39 -9.59 17.94 -13.60
CA GLN A 39 -9.91 16.60 -13.10
C GLN A 39 -9.82 15.53 -14.20
N GLN A 40 -10.38 15.82 -15.38
CA GLN A 40 -10.38 14.92 -16.54
C GLN A 40 -8.95 14.57 -16.98
N PHE A 41 -8.05 15.55 -17.01
CA PHE A 41 -6.65 15.31 -17.37
C PHE A 41 -5.95 14.46 -16.32
N VAL A 42 -6.16 14.74 -15.03
CA VAL A 42 -5.58 13.96 -13.92
C VAL A 42 -6.04 12.50 -13.97
N GLU A 43 -7.33 12.26 -14.17
CA GLU A 43 -7.90 10.91 -14.30
C GLU A 43 -7.34 10.18 -15.53
N THR A 44 -7.24 10.87 -16.68
CA THR A 44 -6.69 10.30 -17.91
C THR A 44 -5.21 9.94 -17.75
N HIS A 45 -4.42 10.85 -17.16
CA HIS A 45 -3.00 10.62 -16.88
C HIS A 45 -2.79 9.45 -15.92
N LEU A 46 -3.60 9.38 -14.86
CA LEU A 46 -3.57 8.29 -13.88
C LEU A 46 -3.90 6.95 -14.53
N PHE A 47 -4.96 6.91 -15.35
CA PHE A 47 -5.35 5.70 -16.09
C PHE A 47 -4.25 5.22 -17.03
N ASN A 48 -3.62 6.12 -17.77
CA ASN A 48 -2.51 5.78 -18.65
C ASN A 48 -1.29 5.29 -17.86
N SER A 49 -1.02 5.90 -16.70
CA SER A 49 0.10 5.53 -15.83
C SER A 49 -0.07 4.12 -15.26
N LYS A 50 -1.28 3.72 -14.85
CA LYS A 50 -1.60 2.35 -14.40
C LYS A 50 -1.45 1.29 -15.50
N LYS A 51 -1.63 1.68 -16.78
CA LYS A 51 -1.51 0.76 -17.93
C LYS A 51 -0.08 0.65 -18.46
N ASN A 52 0.87 1.40 -17.91
CA ASN A 52 2.23 1.44 -18.44
C ASN A 52 3.01 0.18 -18.03
N PRO A 53 3.44 -0.67 -18.99
CA PRO A 53 4.08 -1.96 -18.69
C PRO A 53 5.52 -1.84 -18.18
N ASN A 54 6.13 -0.65 -18.24
CA ASN A 54 7.57 -0.44 -18.01
C ASN A 54 7.89 0.24 -16.67
N PHE A 55 6.93 0.30 -15.74
CA PHE A 55 7.09 0.93 -14.43
C PHE A 55 7.57 2.39 -14.45
N THR A 56 7.48 3.11 -15.58
CA THR A 56 8.06 4.46 -15.71
C THR A 56 7.41 5.49 -14.80
N HIS A 57 6.20 5.21 -14.32
CA HIS A 57 5.47 6.02 -13.37
C HIS A 57 5.43 5.40 -11.97
N HIS A 58 6.18 4.34 -11.70
CA HIS A 58 6.19 3.68 -10.38
C HIS A 58 7.43 4.06 -9.59
N SER A 59 7.25 4.27 -8.29
CA SER A 59 8.31 4.60 -7.36
C SER A 59 8.17 3.79 -6.08
N VAL A 60 9.30 3.60 -5.41
CA VAL A 60 9.36 3.11 -4.03
C VAL A 60 9.45 4.32 -3.10
N ILE A 61 8.73 4.26 -1.99
CA ILE A 61 8.91 5.13 -0.83
C ILE A 61 9.51 4.30 0.31
N LEU A 62 10.50 4.85 0.99
CA LEU A 62 11.16 4.25 2.15
C LEU A 62 11.00 5.18 3.35
N THR A 63 10.76 4.59 4.52
CA THR A 63 10.86 5.27 5.80
C THR A 63 12.14 4.82 6.49
N CYS A 64 12.92 5.74 7.03
CA CYS A 64 14.14 5.45 7.78
C CYS A 64 14.38 6.53 8.83
N GLU A 65 14.37 6.18 10.12
CA GLU A 65 14.64 7.12 11.22
C GLU A 65 13.85 8.44 11.10
N GLY A 66 12.55 8.34 10.77
CA GLY A 66 11.68 9.51 10.61
C GLY A 66 11.90 10.31 9.32
N LYS A 67 12.76 9.86 8.40
CA LYS A 67 12.90 10.43 7.05
C LYS A 67 12.12 9.60 6.05
N LEU A 68 11.48 10.29 5.12
CA LEU A 68 10.91 9.69 3.91
C LEU A 68 11.89 9.86 2.76
N GLU A 69 12.14 8.78 2.04
CA GLU A 69 12.95 8.77 0.84
C GLU A 69 12.19 8.13 -0.29
N ARG A 70 12.54 8.48 -1.53
CA ARG A 70 11.94 7.84 -2.70
C ARG A 70 12.96 7.56 -3.80
N SER A 71 12.68 6.54 -4.59
CA SER A 71 13.38 6.25 -5.84
C SER A 71 12.40 5.73 -6.88
N SER A 72 12.61 6.06 -8.15
CA SER A 72 11.81 5.45 -9.22
C SER A 72 12.19 3.97 -9.39
N ILE A 73 11.21 3.13 -9.71
CA ILE A 73 11.48 1.70 -9.97
C ILE A 73 12.48 1.51 -11.11
N PRO A 74 12.39 2.22 -12.26
CA PRO A 74 13.41 2.10 -13.31
C PRO A 74 14.84 2.41 -12.84
N SER A 75 15.03 3.38 -11.95
CA SER A 75 16.35 3.68 -11.38
C SER A 75 16.83 2.54 -10.48
N LEU A 76 15.95 1.94 -9.68
CA LEU A 76 16.28 0.79 -8.83
C LEU A 76 16.68 -0.45 -9.64
N LEU A 77 16.01 -0.67 -10.78
CA LEU A 77 16.29 -1.76 -11.72
C LEU A 77 17.57 -1.53 -12.54
N SER A 78 18.04 -0.28 -12.64
CA SER A 78 19.31 0.07 -13.29
C SER A 78 20.48 0.01 -12.30
N ASN A 79 21.73 0.01 -12.77
CA ASN A 79 22.89 -0.01 -11.87
C ASN A 79 23.02 1.26 -10.99
N ASP A 80 22.36 2.36 -11.37
CA ASP A 80 22.49 3.67 -10.72
C ASP A 80 21.21 4.03 -9.93
N ALA A 81 20.98 3.33 -8.83
CA ALA A 81 19.87 3.65 -7.92
C ALA A 81 20.09 5.01 -7.26
N VAL A 82 19.14 5.93 -7.40
CA VAL A 82 19.22 7.28 -6.80
C VAL A 82 18.03 7.52 -5.88
N PHE A 83 18.33 7.75 -4.60
CA PHE A 83 17.33 8.09 -3.58
C PHE A 83 17.27 9.60 -3.37
N TYR A 84 16.04 10.11 -3.30
CA TYR A 84 15.75 11.50 -2.99
C TYR A 84 15.07 11.57 -1.63
N VAL A 85 15.65 12.35 -0.72
CA VAL A 85 15.03 12.65 0.58
C VAL A 85 13.85 13.59 0.34
N LEU A 86 12.68 13.18 0.81
CA LEU A 86 11.51 14.02 0.96
C LEU A 86 11.64 14.68 2.34
N HIS A 87 12.34 15.83 2.39
CA HIS A 87 12.55 16.56 3.64
C HIS A 87 11.24 16.78 4.39
N SER A 88 11.32 16.74 5.72
CA SER A 88 10.23 16.59 6.69
C SER A 88 9.18 17.70 6.61
N GLU A 89 8.28 17.64 5.65
CA GLU A 89 7.02 18.40 5.64
C GLU A 89 6.10 17.96 6.80
N PHE A 90 6.42 16.83 7.44
CA PHE A 90 5.67 16.19 8.53
C PHE A 90 6.32 16.37 9.91
N ALA A 91 7.31 17.28 10.03
CA ALA A 91 8.04 17.49 11.28
C ALA A 91 7.13 17.99 12.41
N TYR A 92 6.71 17.08 13.27
CA TYR A 92 6.39 17.42 14.65
C TYR A 92 7.71 17.60 15.41
N GLY A 93 7.74 18.56 16.33
CA GLY A 93 8.92 18.82 17.15
C GLY A 93 9.45 17.57 17.86
N SER A 94 10.76 17.62 18.16
CA SER A 94 11.61 16.66 18.89
C SER A 94 11.74 15.24 18.29
N GLY A 95 12.87 15.00 17.63
CA GLY A 95 13.80 13.90 17.89
C GLY A 95 13.46 12.47 17.48
N GLU A 96 12.19 12.03 17.55
CA GLU A 96 11.87 10.59 17.53
C GLU A 96 10.56 10.25 16.77
N ASN A 97 10.07 11.15 15.92
CA ASN A 97 8.79 10.93 15.24
C ASN A 97 8.95 9.92 14.08
N LEU A 98 8.41 8.71 14.28
CA LEU A 98 8.35 7.68 13.27
C LEU A 98 7.08 7.90 12.41
N ALA A 99 7.29 8.20 11.13
CA ALA A 99 6.25 8.17 10.11
C ALA A 99 6.27 6.80 9.43
N PHE A 100 5.12 6.15 9.39
CA PHE A 100 4.91 4.85 8.75
C PHE A 100 4.03 5.02 7.51
N VAL A 101 4.36 4.27 6.46
CA VAL A 101 3.51 4.18 5.28
C VAL A 101 2.42 3.16 5.55
N VAL A 102 1.16 3.58 5.50
CA VAL A 102 0.02 2.68 5.70
C VAL A 102 -0.36 1.96 4.41
N GLY A 103 -0.21 2.65 3.28
CA GLY A 103 -0.53 2.12 1.96
C GLY A 103 -0.70 3.24 0.94
N SER A 104 -0.78 2.85 -0.32
CA SER A 104 -0.96 3.78 -1.44
C SER A 104 -2.25 3.52 -2.23
N CYS A 105 -2.82 4.59 -2.78
CA CYS A 105 -3.96 4.54 -3.68
C CYS A 105 -3.87 5.69 -4.68
N ASP A 106 -3.81 5.38 -5.98
CA ASP A 106 -3.75 6.38 -7.07
C ASP A 106 -2.64 7.43 -6.93
N GLY A 107 -1.54 7.07 -6.29
CA GLY A 107 -0.40 7.95 -6.01
C GLY A 107 -0.54 8.83 -4.78
N LEU A 108 -1.69 8.78 -4.10
CA LEU A 108 -1.79 9.21 -2.71
C LEU A 108 -1.22 8.12 -1.80
N ILE A 109 -0.55 8.55 -0.75
CA ILE A 109 -0.01 7.72 0.32
C ILE A 109 -0.66 8.16 1.62
N LEU A 110 -1.13 7.19 2.40
CA LEU A 110 -1.54 7.43 3.77
C LEU A 110 -0.34 7.22 4.69
N LEU A 111 0.03 8.26 5.42
CA LEU A 111 1.09 8.22 6.42
C LEU A 111 0.46 8.22 7.82
N SER A 112 0.97 7.37 8.70
CA SER A 112 0.68 7.38 10.13
C SER A 112 1.87 7.89 10.90
N CYS A 113 1.69 8.95 11.70
CA CYS A 113 2.70 9.52 12.57
C CYS A 113 2.28 9.30 14.03
N ASN A 114 3.13 8.61 14.80
CA ASN A 114 2.93 8.33 16.23
C ASN A 114 1.55 7.73 16.58
N ASP A 115 0.98 6.91 15.67
CA ASP A 115 -0.34 6.26 15.79
C ASP A 115 -1.53 7.19 16.08
N LYS A 116 -1.38 8.50 15.83
CA LYS A 116 -2.38 9.52 16.20
C LYS A 116 -2.71 10.48 15.08
N ASP A 117 -1.72 10.84 14.29
CA ASP A 117 -1.87 11.81 13.22
C ASP A 117 -1.73 11.08 11.87
N LEU A 118 -2.77 11.19 11.06
CA LEU A 118 -2.81 10.63 9.71
C LEU A 118 -2.64 11.76 8.69
N PHE A 119 -1.91 11.47 7.62
CA PHE A 119 -1.73 12.39 6.51
C PHE A 119 -1.99 11.70 5.18
N LEU A 120 -2.75 12.37 4.32
CA LEU A 120 -2.74 12.05 2.89
C LEU A 120 -1.62 12.85 2.25
N PHE A 121 -0.76 12.18 1.50
CA PHE A 121 0.40 12.79 0.87
C PHE A 121 0.53 12.32 -0.57
N ASN A 122 0.79 13.25 -1.50
CA ASN A 122 1.26 12.91 -2.83
C ASN A 122 2.76 13.25 -2.94
N PRO A 123 3.66 12.25 -2.97
CA PRO A 123 5.10 12.49 -3.08
C PRO A 123 5.55 13.19 -4.38
N SER A 124 4.75 13.05 -5.44
CA SER A 124 5.06 13.58 -6.77
C SER A 124 4.79 15.08 -6.83
N THR A 125 3.69 15.53 -6.23
CA THR A 125 3.30 16.94 -6.15
C THR A 125 3.83 17.64 -4.90
N ARG A 126 4.26 16.87 -3.89
CA ARG A 126 4.64 17.33 -2.54
C ARG A 126 3.54 18.09 -1.81
N ILE A 127 2.30 17.75 -2.13
CA ILE A 127 1.13 18.28 -1.41
C ILE A 127 0.75 17.25 -0.37
N HIS A 128 0.46 17.71 0.85
CA HIS A 128 -0.05 16.87 1.92
C HIS A 128 -1.27 17.51 2.59
N LYS A 129 -2.07 16.67 3.24
CA LYS A 129 -3.24 17.05 4.04
C LYS A 129 -3.21 16.26 5.35
N LYS A 130 -3.17 16.98 6.47
CA LYS A 130 -3.39 16.37 7.79
C LYS A 130 -4.87 16.04 7.94
N LEU A 131 -5.19 14.82 8.33
CA LEU A 131 -6.56 14.41 8.61
C LEU A 131 -7.00 14.85 10.01
N PRO A 132 -8.29 15.17 10.22
CA PRO A 132 -8.81 15.42 11.56
C PRO A 132 -8.57 14.21 12.46
N ARG A 133 -8.27 14.42 13.73
CA ARG A 133 -8.07 13.32 14.69
C ARG A 133 -9.39 12.59 14.96
N PHE A 134 -9.28 11.30 15.27
CA PHE A 134 -10.40 10.43 15.64
C PHE A 134 -11.26 10.95 16.82
N GLY A 135 -10.65 11.70 17.75
CA GLY A 135 -11.31 12.36 18.88
C GLY A 135 -11.54 11.50 20.13
N GLU A 136 -11.19 10.21 20.14
CA GLU A 136 -11.27 9.38 21.34
C GLU A 136 -9.88 8.98 21.89
N LYS A 137 -9.86 8.60 23.17
CA LYS A 137 -8.67 8.08 23.84
C LYS A 137 -8.38 6.66 23.35
N ILE A 138 -7.34 6.52 22.54
CA ILE A 138 -6.81 5.23 22.09
C ILE A 138 -6.03 4.61 23.26
N LYS A 139 -6.23 3.30 23.48
CA LYS A 139 -5.53 2.55 24.52
C LYS A 139 -4.02 2.59 24.30
N ARG A 140 -3.26 2.90 25.36
CA ARG A 140 -1.79 2.79 25.32
C ARG A 140 -1.39 1.32 25.04
N GLY A 141 -0.57 1.11 24.01
CA GLY A 141 0.03 -0.20 23.71
C GLY A 141 -0.71 -1.07 22.69
N ARG A 142 -1.80 -0.62 22.05
CA ARG A 142 -2.32 -1.26 20.82
C ARG A 142 -2.22 -0.32 19.63
N ARG A 143 -1.60 -0.81 18.54
CA ARG A 143 -1.56 -0.13 17.25
C ARG A 143 -2.96 -0.10 16.64
N CYS A 144 -3.37 1.06 16.13
CA CYS A 144 -4.54 1.18 15.26
C CYS A 144 -4.19 0.65 13.87
N SER A 145 -5.14 -0.03 13.24
CA SER A 145 -5.00 -0.44 11.85
C SER A 145 -5.69 0.58 10.95
N HIS A 146 -5.08 0.88 9.81
CA HIS A 146 -5.60 1.86 8.86
C HIS A 146 -5.49 1.31 7.44
N GLY A 147 -6.31 1.83 6.53
CA GLY A 147 -6.23 1.54 5.11
C GLY A 147 -6.73 2.72 4.28
N LEU A 148 -6.12 2.93 3.12
CA LEU A 148 -6.50 3.96 2.14
C LEU A 148 -7.04 3.30 0.88
N GLY A 149 -8.20 3.75 0.41
CA GLY A 149 -8.75 3.28 -0.85
C GLY A 149 -9.61 4.31 -1.56
N PHE A 150 -9.97 4.01 -2.81
CA PHE A 150 -10.81 4.86 -3.65
C PHE A 150 -12.18 4.21 -3.85
N ASP A 151 -13.24 4.91 -3.46
CA ASP A 151 -14.61 4.53 -3.75
C ASP A 151 -15.01 5.12 -5.11
N LYS A 152 -15.04 4.25 -6.13
CA LYS A 152 -15.37 4.64 -7.51
C LYS A 152 -16.81 5.15 -7.64
N SER A 153 -17.75 4.65 -6.82
CA SER A 153 -19.17 5.03 -6.91
C SER A 153 -19.40 6.48 -6.51
N SER A 154 -18.73 6.93 -5.45
CA SER A 154 -18.79 8.32 -4.98
C SER A 154 -17.66 9.19 -5.53
N GLY A 155 -16.66 8.60 -6.20
CA GLY A 155 -15.45 9.23 -6.68
C GLY A 155 -14.62 9.84 -5.55
N ASP A 156 -14.61 9.22 -4.37
CA ASP A 156 -14.00 9.75 -3.14
C ASP A 156 -12.86 8.86 -2.65
N TYR A 157 -11.81 9.50 -2.13
CA TYR A 157 -10.77 8.78 -1.38
C TYR A 157 -11.25 8.61 0.06
N LYS A 158 -11.25 7.36 0.52
CA LYS A 158 -11.68 6.99 1.86
C LYS A 158 -10.52 6.42 2.66
N VAL A 159 -10.46 6.80 3.92
CA VAL A 159 -9.54 6.20 4.90
C VAL A 159 -10.36 5.46 5.93
N VAL A 160 -10.06 4.18 6.10
CA VAL A 160 -10.70 3.34 7.12
C VAL A 160 -9.72 3.17 8.26
N GLY A 161 -10.18 3.41 9.49
CA GLY A 161 -9.40 3.16 10.69
C GLY A 161 -10.12 2.20 11.64
N LEU A 162 -9.37 1.25 12.18
CA LEU A 162 -9.77 0.29 13.20
C LEU A 162 -9.12 0.67 14.53
N TYR A 163 -9.94 1.13 15.47
CA TYR A 163 -9.51 1.71 16.73
C TYR A 163 -9.93 0.81 17.90
N TYR A 164 -8.94 0.45 18.73
CA TYR A 164 -9.14 -0.36 19.94
C TYR A 164 -9.24 0.57 21.14
N THR A 165 -10.35 0.50 21.87
CA THR A 165 -10.63 1.43 22.98
C THR A 165 -10.19 0.89 24.34
N ASP A 166 -10.00 1.80 25.30
CA ASP A 166 -9.61 1.45 26.67
C ASP A 166 -10.72 0.78 27.50
N LYS A 167 -11.98 1.03 27.14
CA LYS A 167 -13.15 0.70 27.99
C LYS A 167 -13.60 -0.75 27.88
N ASP A 168 -13.41 -1.38 26.72
CA ASP A 168 -13.72 -2.78 26.48
C ASP A 168 -12.61 -3.39 25.60
N LEU A 169 -11.91 -4.40 26.12
CA LEU A 169 -10.85 -5.13 25.43
C LEU A 169 -11.32 -5.86 24.17
N SER A 170 -12.64 -5.96 24.01
CA SER A 170 -13.31 -6.66 22.92
C SER A 170 -13.91 -5.72 21.88
N GLU A 171 -13.98 -4.40 22.10
CA GLU A 171 -14.63 -3.49 21.13
C GLU A 171 -13.61 -2.90 20.13
N VAL A 172 -13.85 -3.15 18.83
CA VAL A 172 -13.18 -2.44 17.72
C VAL A 172 -14.14 -1.44 17.13
N LYS A 173 -13.72 -0.18 17.11
CA LYS A 173 -14.43 0.88 16.42
C LYS A 173 -13.84 1.06 15.03
N VAL A 174 -14.67 0.81 14.02
CA VAL A 174 -14.34 1.18 12.65
C VAL A 174 -14.75 2.63 12.46
N LYS A 175 -14.00 3.43 11.70
CA LYS A 175 -14.48 4.70 11.15
C LYS A 175 -13.99 4.88 9.74
N VAL A 176 -14.80 5.56 8.93
CA VAL A 176 -14.50 5.88 7.54
C VAL A 176 -14.41 7.39 7.40
N TYR A 177 -13.24 7.89 7.05
CA TYR A 177 -13.03 9.27 6.66
C TYR A 177 -13.30 9.42 5.16
N SER A 178 -14.00 10.49 4.81
CA SER A 178 -14.27 10.89 3.43
C SER A 178 -13.43 12.12 3.10
N SER A 179 -12.60 12.04 2.06
CA SER A 179 -11.73 13.15 1.65
C SER A 179 -12.55 14.33 1.14
N LYS A 180 -13.57 14.06 0.30
CA LYS A 180 -14.49 15.08 -0.22
C LYS A 180 -15.24 15.84 0.87
N ASN A 181 -15.66 15.15 1.94
CA ASN A 181 -16.43 15.76 3.02
C ASN A 181 -15.55 16.23 4.19
N ASP A 182 -14.24 16.00 4.12
CA ASP A 182 -13.25 16.33 5.15
C ASP A 182 -13.64 15.91 6.57
N ARG A 183 -14.28 14.73 6.70
CA ARG A 183 -14.79 14.29 8.00
C ARG A 183 -14.82 12.78 8.15
N TRP A 184 -14.66 12.34 9.39
CA TRP A 184 -14.96 10.99 9.81
C TRP A 184 -16.48 10.81 9.90
N LYS A 185 -17.01 9.79 9.23
CA LYS A 185 -18.35 9.30 9.50
C LYS A 185 -18.29 8.39 10.73
N SER A 186 -19.13 8.69 11.72
CA SER A 186 -19.31 7.85 12.91
C SER A 186 -20.43 6.83 12.70
N ASP A 187 -20.31 5.74 13.45
CA ASP A 187 -21.13 4.53 13.46
C ASP A 187 -22.63 4.72 13.18
N ARG A 188 -23.03 4.31 11.97
CA ARG A 188 -24.41 3.90 11.64
C ARG A 188 -24.36 2.71 10.68
N TRP A 189 -23.65 1.64 11.04
CA TRP A 189 -23.51 0.48 10.14
C TRP A 189 -24.63 -0.53 10.37
N LYS A 190 -25.42 -0.79 9.33
CA LYS A 190 -26.41 -1.87 9.26
C LYS A 190 -25.71 -3.11 8.69
N THR A 191 -25.36 -4.07 9.53
CA THR A 191 -24.95 -5.41 9.06
C THR A 191 -26.14 -6.08 8.37
N LYS A 192 -26.07 -6.27 7.04
CA LYS A 192 -26.98 -7.19 6.33
C LYS A 192 -26.51 -8.64 6.37
N THR A 193 -25.26 -8.88 6.73
CA THR A 193 -24.66 -10.21 6.81
C THR A 193 -24.25 -10.56 8.23
N THR A 194 -24.36 -11.84 8.58
CA THR A 194 -23.96 -12.46 9.85
C THR A 194 -22.43 -12.46 10.06
N VAL A 195 -21.67 -11.70 9.25
CA VAL A 195 -20.22 -11.55 9.43
C VAL A 195 -20.01 -10.82 10.74
N ASN A 196 -19.50 -11.58 11.69
CA ASN A 196 -19.49 -11.21 13.08
C ASN A 196 -18.43 -10.12 13.26
N ARG A 197 -18.83 -8.96 13.80
CA ARG A 197 -17.90 -7.90 14.28
C ARG A 197 -16.75 -8.48 15.13
N SER A 198 -16.90 -9.70 15.64
CA SER A 198 -15.85 -10.46 16.30
C SER A 198 -14.56 -10.64 15.49
N ASN A 199 -14.63 -10.80 14.17
CA ASN A 199 -13.43 -11.10 13.37
C ASN A 199 -12.56 -9.87 13.15
N MET A 200 -13.15 -8.67 12.99
CA MET A 200 -12.40 -7.41 13.00
C MET A 200 -11.63 -7.16 14.31
N ARG A 201 -12.04 -7.79 15.42
CA ARG A 201 -11.32 -7.75 16.72
C ARG A 201 -9.96 -8.45 16.66
N ARG A 202 -9.74 -9.27 15.65
CA ARG A 202 -8.57 -10.14 15.46
C ARG A 202 -7.52 -9.54 14.55
N VAL A 203 -7.81 -8.45 13.84
CA VAL A 203 -6.80 -7.62 13.21
C VAL A 203 -5.92 -7.04 14.33
N ARG A 204 -4.59 -7.10 14.22
CA ARG A 204 -3.68 -6.43 15.16
C ARG A 204 -2.44 -5.93 14.43
N GLY A 205 -2.27 -4.62 14.34
CA GLY A 205 -1.05 -4.01 13.78
C GLY A 205 -0.97 -4.04 12.24
N GLU A 206 -1.86 -4.76 11.58
CA GLU A 206 -1.88 -4.95 10.12
C GLU A 206 -2.30 -3.69 9.35
N LEU A 207 -1.78 -3.54 8.14
CA LEU A 207 -2.13 -2.46 7.22
C LEU A 207 -3.21 -2.91 6.23
N GLY A 208 -4.13 -2.01 5.90
CA GLY A 208 -5.25 -2.31 5.02
C GLY A 208 -4.85 -2.32 3.55
N ALA A 209 -4.92 -3.48 2.91
CA ALA A 209 -4.62 -3.69 1.50
C ALA A 209 -5.82 -3.35 0.60
N PHE A 210 -5.66 -2.37 -0.29
CA PHE A 210 -6.74 -1.92 -1.17
C PHE A 210 -6.75 -2.64 -2.53
N ALA A 211 -7.83 -3.37 -2.80
CA ALA A 211 -8.04 -4.09 -4.04
C ALA A 211 -9.53 -4.09 -4.41
N HIS A 212 -9.84 -3.85 -5.69
CA HIS A 212 -11.21 -3.96 -6.23
C HIS A 212 -12.30 -3.23 -5.41
N GLY A 213 -12.03 -2.00 -4.96
CA GLY A 213 -13.01 -1.20 -4.21
C GLY A 213 -13.17 -1.62 -2.74
N LYS A 214 -12.40 -2.60 -2.28
CA LYS A 214 -12.45 -3.14 -0.92
C LYS A 214 -11.10 -2.95 -0.22
N LEU A 215 -11.14 -2.69 1.08
CA LEU A 215 -9.96 -2.77 1.95
C LEU A 215 -9.95 -4.11 2.67
N HIS A 216 -8.79 -4.75 2.70
CA HIS A 216 -8.61 -6.08 3.26
C HIS A 216 -7.57 -6.06 4.38
N TRP A 217 -7.78 -6.88 5.40
CA TRP A 217 -6.86 -7.04 6.53
C TRP A 217 -6.72 -8.51 6.86
N ILE A 218 -5.51 -8.90 7.26
CA ILE A 218 -5.31 -10.23 7.81
C ILE A 218 -5.72 -10.28 9.29
N CYS A 219 -6.33 -11.38 9.69
CA CYS A 219 -6.83 -11.63 11.03
C CYS A 219 -6.20 -12.91 11.57
N HIS A 220 -5.83 -12.88 12.86
CA HIS A 220 -5.33 -14.05 13.57
C HIS A 220 -6.26 -14.45 14.71
N SER A 221 -6.67 -15.72 14.72
CA SER A 221 -7.46 -16.31 15.79
C SER A 221 -6.67 -17.40 16.50
N SER A 222 -6.22 -17.14 17.73
CA SER A 222 -5.75 -18.19 18.63
C SER A 222 -6.94 -18.79 19.39
N SER A 223 -7.33 -20.02 19.08
CA SER A 223 -8.32 -20.77 19.85
C SER A 223 -7.66 -21.98 20.53
N GLY A 224 -8.33 -22.57 21.53
CA GLY A 224 -7.83 -23.81 22.17
C GLY A 224 -7.70 -25.02 21.21
N ARG A 225 -8.14 -24.90 19.95
CA ARG A 225 -8.03 -25.92 18.90
C ARG A 225 -6.94 -25.64 17.86
N GLY A 226 -6.25 -24.49 17.93
CA GLY A 226 -5.23 -24.11 16.95
C GLY A 226 -5.20 -22.62 16.63
N SER A 227 -4.24 -22.24 15.78
CA SER A 227 -4.04 -20.91 15.22
C SER A 227 -4.68 -20.86 13.84
N GLU A 228 -5.68 -20.00 13.64
CA GLU A 228 -6.40 -19.88 12.36
C GLU A 228 -6.23 -18.46 11.79
N TRP A 229 -5.89 -18.37 10.51
CA TRP A 229 -5.74 -17.10 9.78
C TRP A 229 -6.90 -16.91 8.81
N SER A 230 -7.37 -15.67 8.68
CA SER A 230 -8.37 -15.31 7.67
C SER A 230 -8.16 -13.89 7.16
N VAL A 231 -8.75 -13.57 6.01
CA VAL A 231 -8.75 -12.20 5.47
C VAL A 231 -10.15 -11.63 5.62
N VAL A 232 -10.26 -10.50 6.32
CA VAL A 232 -11.52 -9.74 6.41
C VAL A 232 -11.45 -8.55 5.49
N TYR A 233 -12.59 -8.10 4.98
CA TYR A 233 -12.64 -6.91 4.15
C TYR A 233 -13.82 -6.01 4.49
N LEU A 234 -13.67 -4.74 4.09
CA LEU A 234 -14.73 -3.74 4.05
C LEU A 234 -14.85 -3.21 2.62
N ASP A 235 -16.04 -3.33 2.05
CA ASP A 235 -16.39 -2.73 0.77
C ASP A 235 -16.58 -1.22 0.93
N LEU A 236 -15.86 -0.40 0.15
CA LEU A 236 -15.92 1.05 0.30
C LEU A 236 -17.17 1.66 -0.29
N GLU A 237 -17.84 0.99 -1.24
CA GLU A 237 -19.09 1.48 -1.85
C GLU A 237 -20.27 1.18 -0.93
N THR A 238 -20.42 -0.09 -0.53
CA THR A 238 -21.57 -0.52 0.27
C THR A 238 -21.35 -0.33 1.77
N GLU A 239 -20.11 -0.13 2.22
CA GLU A 239 -19.70 -0.14 3.62
C GLU A 239 -20.08 -1.47 4.33
N GLU A 240 -20.11 -2.58 3.58
CA GLU A 240 -20.39 -3.94 4.07
C GLU A 240 -19.11 -4.75 4.30
N TYR A 241 -19.16 -5.64 5.29
CA TYR A 241 -18.02 -6.51 5.65
C TYR A 241 -18.16 -7.89 5.05
N GLY A 242 -17.02 -8.50 4.77
CA GLY A 242 -16.94 -9.91 4.40
C GLY A 242 -15.64 -10.54 4.85
N GLU A 243 -15.52 -11.82 4.53
CA GLU A 243 -14.38 -12.65 4.87
C GLU A 243 -14.01 -13.51 3.66
N LEU A 244 -12.71 -13.71 3.47
CA LEU A 244 -12.12 -14.57 2.46
C LEU A 244 -11.36 -15.67 3.16
N GLN A 245 -11.46 -16.87 2.61
CA GLN A 245 -10.64 -18.00 3.02
C GLN A 245 -9.18 -17.74 2.65
N MET A 246 -8.25 -18.23 3.46
CA MET A 246 -6.83 -18.17 3.15
C MET A 246 -6.45 -19.13 2.00
N PRO A 247 -5.31 -18.91 1.33
CA PRO A 247 -4.71 -19.95 0.49
C PRO A 247 -4.53 -21.27 1.26
N ASN A 248 -4.49 -22.39 0.53
CA ASN A 248 -4.16 -23.68 1.13
C ASN A 248 -2.63 -23.79 1.27
N TYR A 249 -2.10 -23.40 2.44
CA TYR A 249 -0.67 -23.43 2.76
C TYR A 249 -0.37 -24.35 3.95
N GLU A 250 0.90 -24.69 4.14
CA GLU A 250 1.33 -25.61 5.21
C GLU A 250 1.53 -24.86 6.53
N GLU A 251 0.50 -24.87 7.41
CA GLU A 251 0.50 -24.13 8.67
C GLU A 251 1.59 -24.55 9.68
N ASN A 252 1.98 -25.83 9.66
CA ASN A 252 2.85 -26.45 10.68
C ASN A 252 4.30 -25.95 10.66
N GLU A 253 4.71 -25.19 9.65
CA GLU A 253 6.09 -24.70 9.49
C GLU A 253 6.23 -23.18 9.69
N LEU A 254 5.14 -22.47 9.98
CA LEU A 254 5.20 -21.03 10.23
C LEU A 254 5.97 -20.72 11.52
N LYS A 255 7.18 -20.17 11.41
CA LYS A 255 7.96 -19.71 12.57
C LYS A 255 7.82 -18.22 12.89
N CYS A 256 7.33 -17.41 11.96
CA CYS A 256 7.49 -15.95 12.02
C CYS A 256 6.23 -15.22 11.55
N GLY A 257 5.68 -14.33 12.39
CA GLY A 257 4.80 -13.21 11.99
C GLY A 257 3.42 -13.52 11.41
N GLY A 258 3.19 -14.72 10.86
CA GLY A 258 2.01 -15.04 10.07
C GLY A 258 2.14 -14.66 8.59
N PRO A 259 1.10 -14.92 7.79
CA PRO A 259 1.04 -14.50 6.39
C PRO A 259 0.98 -12.98 6.27
N VAL A 260 1.57 -12.42 5.21
CA VAL A 260 1.52 -10.98 4.91
C VAL A 260 0.53 -10.72 3.78
N LEU A 261 -0.36 -9.76 3.97
CA LEU A 261 -1.34 -9.34 2.95
C LEU A 261 -0.84 -8.07 2.24
N GLY A 262 -0.92 -8.05 0.92
CA GLY A 262 -0.58 -6.87 0.11
C GLY A 262 -1.52 -6.68 -1.06
N ALA A 263 -1.54 -5.48 -1.63
CA ALA A 263 -2.28 -5.21 -2.86
C ALA A 263 -1.51 -4.28 -3.79
N SER A 264 -1.61 -4.55 -5.10
CA SER A 264 -0.97 -3.75 -6.15
C SER A 264 -1.75 -3.89 -7.45
N GLU A 265 -1.94 -2.76 -8.14
CA GLU A 265 -2.68 -2.68 -9.40
C GLU A 265 -4.07 -3.34 -9.34
N GLY A 266 -4.71 -3.29 -8.17
CA GLY A 266 -6.01 -3.91 -7.92
C GLY A 266 -5.93 -5.40 -7.56
N ASN A 267 -4.81 -6.08 -7.73
CA ASN A 267 -4.65 -7.48 -7.33
C ASN A 267 -4.35 -7.59 -5.84
N LEU A 268 -4.89 -8.62 -5.19
CA LEU A 268 -4.61 -8.98 -3.80
C LEU A 268 -3.63 -10.15 -3.75
N PHE A 269 -2.65 -10.09 -2.85
CA PHE A 269 -1.63 -11.12 -2.68
C PHE A 269 -1.45 -11.49 -1.22
N VAL A 270 -1.07 -12.75 -0.98
CA VAL A 270 -0.63 -13.24 0.32
C VAL A 270 0.77 -13.82 0.18
N LEU A 271 1.70 -13.37 1.01
CA LEU A 271 3.02 -13.95 1.16
C LEU A 271 3.03 -14.83 2.40
N VAL A 272 3.36 -16.11 2.24
CA VAL A 272 3.49 -17.08 3.33
C VAL A 272 4.98 -17.37 3.52
N VAL A 273 5.51 -17.13 4.71
CA VAL A 273 6.94 -17.21 5.02
C VAL A 273 7.24 -18.48 5.82
N TYR A 274 8.18 -19.28 5.33
CA TYR A 274 8.67 -20.53 5.93
C TYR A 274 10.14 -20.39 6.33
N PRO A 275 10.74 -21.38 7.03
CA PRO A 275 12.14 -21.29 7.46
C PRO A 275 13.17 -21.19 6.32
N SER A 276 12.87 -21.74 5.15
CA SER A 276 13.80 -21.82 4.00
C SER A 276 13.28 -21.15 2.73
N SER A 277 12.04 -20.66 2.72
CA SER A 277 11.41 -20.10 1.53
C SER A 277 10.22 -19.22 1.87
N ALA A 278 9.69 -18.52 0.87
CA ALA A 278 8.38 -17.88 0.96
C ALA A 278 7.52 -18.22 -0.27
N ASP A 279 6.25 -18.55 -0.06
CA ASP A 279 5.28 -18.72 -1.14
C ASP A 279 4.49 -17.44 -1.35
N MET A 280 4.39 -17.00 -2.60
CA MET A 280 3.47 -15.92 -2.95
C MET A 280 2.22 -16.47 -3.64
N TRP A 281 1.07 -16.06 -3.13
CA TRP A 281 -0.25 -16.38 -3.63
C TRP A 281 -0.93 -15.12 -4.14
N ILE A 282 -1.66 -15.26 -5.25
CA ILE A 282 -2.48 -14.18 -5.81
C ILE A 282 -3.93 -14.65 -5.83
N MET A 283 -4.85 -13.76 -5.42
CA MET A 283 -6.27 -14.08 -5.48
C MET A 283 -6.80 -13.99 -6.92
N VAL A 284 -7.55 -15.00 -7.34
CA VAL A 284 -8.09 -15.20 -8.68
C VAL A 284 -9.60 -15.41 -8.58
N GLY A 285 -10.36 -14.75 -9.45
CA GLY A 285 -11.81 -14.83 -9.46
C GLY A 285 -12.48 -13.97 -8.39
N GLY A 286 -13.82 -13.93 -8.37
CA GLY A 286 -14.62 -13.25 -7.34
C GLY A 286 -14.84 -11.75 -7.49
N TYR A 287 -14.06 -11.07 -8.34
CA TYR A 287 -14.05 -9.61 -8.42
C TYR A 287 -15.26 -8.98 -9.15
N GLU A 288 -16.01 -9.77 -9.92
CA GLU A 288 -17.16 -9.31 -10.72
C GLU A 288 -18.36 -10.28 -10.66
N GLY A 289 -18.51 -11.04 -9.56
CA GLY A 289 -19.73 -11.80 -9.26
C GLY A 289 -19.98 -13.08 -10.08
N SER A 290 -19.02 -13.58 -10.85
CA SER A 290 -19.21 -14.74 -11.76
C SER A 290 -18.34 -15.98 -11.48
N GLY A 291 -17.56 -16.00 -10.39
CA GLY A 291 -16.74 -17.17 -10.04
C GLY A 291 -16.37 -17.23 -8.57
N ASN A 292 -16.01 -18.44 -8.10
CA ASN A 292 -15.52 -18.64 -6.74
C ASN A 292 -14.18 -17.92 -6.53
N GLU A 293 -14.08 -17.14 -5.46
CA GLU A 293 -12.82 -16.56 -4.98
C GLU A 293 -11.85 -17.70 -4.64
N SER A 294 -10.66 -17.68 -5.23
CA SER A 294 -9.65 -18.72 -5.00
C SER A 294 -8.25 -18.12 -4.99
N TRP A 295 -7.30 -18.82 -4.37
CA TRP A 295 -5.89 -18.42 -4.37
C TRP A 295 -5.09 -19.33 -5.29
N THR A 296 -4.19 -18.74 -6.07
CA THR A 296 -3.23 -19.48 -6.88
C THR A 296 -1.82 -19.15 -6.41
N LYS A 297 -1.03 -20.18 -6.09
CA LYS A 297 0.40 -20.01 -5.81
C LYS A 297 1.10 -19.65 -7.11
N VAL A 298 1.84 -18.57 -7.09
CA VAL A 298 2.49 -18.03 -8.30
C VAL A 298 3.99 -18.27 -8.28
N VAL A 299 4.62 -18.26 -7.11
CA VAL A 299 6.05 -18.54 -6.96
C VAL A 299 6.36 -19.07 -5.56
N THR A 300 7.42 -19.86 -5.47
CA THR A 300 8.14 -20.14 -4.23
C THR A 300 9.52 -19.51 -4.33
N LEU A 301 9.87 -18.69 -3.34
CA LEU A 301 11.09 -17.91 -3.28
C LEU A 301 12.03 -18.56 -2.27
N PRO A 302 13.09 -19.24 -2.70
CA PRO A 302 14.03 -19.84 -1.78
C PRO A 302 14.92 -18.76 -1.12
N TYR A 303 15.30 -18.98 0.13
CA TYR A 303 16.24 -18.11 0.85
C TYR A 303 17.70 -18.45 0.55
N ASP A 304 17.98 -19.68 0.11
CA ASP A 304 19.30 -20.07 -0.35
C ASP A 304 19.68 -19.36 -1.68
N GLY A 305 20.99 -19.21 -1.94
CA GLY A 305 21.48 -18.56 -3.16
C GLY A 305 21.54 -17.02 -3.14
N GLY A 306 21.36 -16.36 -2.00
CA GLY A 306 21.62 -14.91 -1.84
C GLY A 306 20.45 -13.99 -2.19
N LEU A 307 19.23 -14.53 -2.30
CA LEU A 307 18.05 -13.75 -2.64
C LEU A 307 17.44 -13.03 -1.42
N VAL A 308 17.46 -13.65 -0.24
CA VAL A 308 16.81 -13.14 0.98
C VAL A 308 17.57 -13.71 2.21
N TYR A 309 18.68 -13.10 2.64
CA TYR A 309 19.29 -13.40 3.96
C TYR A 309 18.77 -12.45 5.04
N PRO A 310 18.19 -12.95 6.15
CA PRO A 310 17.81 -12.07 7.26
C PRO A 310 19.09 -11.42 7.77
N PRO A 311 19.10 -10.10 7.99
CA PRO A 311 20.27 -9.48 8.58
C PRO A 311 20.55 -10.19 9.93
N TYR A 312 21.73 -10.79 10.04
CA TYR A 312 22.25 -11.25 11.32
C TYR A 312 22.44 -10.02 12.20
N VAL A 313 21.57 -9.85 13.19
CA VAL A 313 21.81 -8.92 14.28
C VAL A 313 22.20 -9.75 15.50
N ASP A 314 23.46 -9.57 15.93
CA ASP A 314 23.98 -10.09 17.21
C ASP A 314 24.01 -11.63 17.39
N GLY A 315 24.26 -12.39 16.31
CA GLY A 315 24.48 -13.83 16.38
C GLY A 315 23.21 -14.68 16.47
N SER A 316 22.03 -14.06 16.53
CA SER A 316 20.74 -14.70 16.26
C SER A 316 20.26 -14.41 14.85
N VAL A 317 19.76 -15.42 14.15
CA VAL A 317 18.95 -15.21 12.93
C VAL A 317 17.61 -14.65 13.39
N GLU A 318 17.47 -13.33 13.41
CA GLU A 318 16.13 -12.72 13.48
C GLU A 318 15.46 -12.96 12.15
N LEU A 319 14.57 -13.94 12.10
CA LEU A 319 13.70 -14.14 10.96
C LEU A 319 12.76 -12.94 10.83
N PRO A 320 12.47 -12.46 9.62
CA PRO A 320 11.83 -11.19 9.41
C PRO A 320 10.40 -11.15 9.97
N TYR A 321 10.01 -10.01 10.53
CA TYR A 321 8.63 -9.81 10.94
C TYR A 321 7.76 -9.55 9.71
N ALA A 322 6.48 -9.92 9.78
CA ALA A 322 5.49 -9.71 8.71
C ALA A 322 5.45 -8.24 8.23
N ASP A 323 5.66 -7.30 9.15
CA ASP A 323 5.69 -5.85 8.93
C ASP A 323 6.86 -5.37 8.04
N ASP A 324 7.90 -6.20 7.82
CA ASP A 324 9.12 -5.84 7.08
C ASP A 324 9.03 -6.08 5.57
N PHE A 325 7.91 -6.63 5.10
CA PHE A 325 7.71 -6.97 3.69
C PHE A 325 6.75 -6.02 3.00
N SER A 326 7.12 -5.57 1.81
CA SER A 326 6.16 -5.00 0.87
C SER A 326 6.34 -5.62 -0.50
N ALA A 327 5.21 -5.99 -1.09
CA ALA A 327 5.17 -6.67 -2.37
C ALA A 327 4.38 -5.82 -3.36
N TYR A 328 5.02 -5.50 -4.47
CA TYR A 328 4.33 -4.98 -5.64
C TYR A 328 4.36 -6.07 -6.70
N ALA A 329 3.19 -6.43 -7.23
CA ALA A 329 3.10 -7.34 -8.36
C ALA A 329 2.24 -6.73 -9.47
N ASN A 330 2.71 -6.86 -10.70
CA ASN A 330 1.96 -6.63 -11.93
C ASN A 330 1.77 -7.99 -12.61
N ARG A 331 0.61 -8.27 -13.20
CA ARG A 331 0.24 -9.61 -13.69
C ARG A 331 0.66 -9.91 -15.13
N SER A 332 1.11 -8.93 -15.93
CA SER A 332 1.45 -9.20 -17.33
C SER A 332 2.51 -8.24 -17.91
N PRO A 333 3.79 -8.66 -17.97
CA PRO A 333 4.36 -9.89 -17.40
C PRO A 333 4.25 -9.90 -15.88
N LEU A 334 4.29 -11.09 -15.27
CA LEU A 334 4.42 -11.15 -13.81
C LEU A 334 5.76 -10.55 -13.41
N TYR A 335 5.75 -9.35 -12.84
CA TYR A 335 6.90 -8.77 -12.16
C TYR A 335 6.55 -8.62 -10.70
N MET A 336 7.42 -9.11 -9.82
CA MET A 336 7.31 -8.82 -8.41
C MET A 336 8.50 -8.02 -7.93
N LEU A 337 8.21 -7.01 -7.15
CA LEU A 337 9.19 -6.30 -6.35
C LEU A 337 8.88 -6.62 -4.90
N LEU A 338 9.79 -7.35 -4.25
CA LEU A 338 9.75 -7.56 -2.82
C LEU A 338 10.75 -6.61 -2.19
N LEU A 339 10.25 -5.83 -1.25
CA LEU A 339 11.02 -4.92 -0.45
C LEU A 339 11.16 -5.56 0.91
N TRP A 340 12.41 -5.72 1.35
CA TRP A 340 12.71 -6.35 2.61
C TRP A 340 13.87 -5.66 3.30
N CYS A 341 13.58 -4.98 4.41
CA CYS A 341 14.54 -4.11 5.10
C CYS A 341 15.28 -3.20 4.10
N SER A 342 16.59 -3.38 3.96
CA SER A 342 17.44 -2.63 3.03
C SER A 342 17.70 -3.35 1.70
N SER A 343 16.90 -4.36 1.34
CA SER A 343 17.05 -5.16 0.13
C SER A 343 15.79 -5.08 -0.76
N ILE A 344 16.02 -5.06 -2.06
CA ILE A 344 14.99 -5.25 -3.08
C ILE A 344 15.24 -6.60 -3.74
N VAL A 345 14.20 -7.39 -3.90
CA VAL A 345 14.19 -8.57 -4.77
C VAL A 345 13.23 -8.33 -5.91
N VAL A 346 13.75 -8.36 -7.13
CA VAL A 346 12.97 -8.28 -8.36
C VAL A 346 12.84 -9.68 -8.91
N PHE A 347 11.61 -10.15 -9.03
CA PHE A 347 11.30 -11.39 -9.71
C PHE A 347 10.70 -11.09 -11.08
N ASP A 348 11.30 -11.66 -12.12
CA ASP A 348 10.74 -11.69 -13.47
C ASP A 348 10.12 -13.05 -13.74
N GLY A 349 8.78 -13.09 -13.84
CA GLY A 349 8.00 -14.29 -14.11
C GLY A 349 8.08 -14.78 -15.55
N LYS A 350 8.64 -14.02 -16.51
CA LYS A 350 8.93 -14.56 -17.85
C LYS A 350 10.16 -15.46 -17.85
N GLY A 351 11.17 -15.11 -17.05
CA GLY A 351 12.43 -15.84 -16.95
C GLY A 351 12.52 -16.78 -15.74
N PHE A 352 11.58 -16.71 -14.80
CA PHE A 352 11.70 -17.28 -13.45
C PHE A 352 13.02 -16.92 -12.77
N THR A 353 13.52 -15.71 -13.05
CA THR A 353 14.78 -15.22 -12.47
C THR A 353 14.46 -14.23 -11.36
N ALA A 354 15.03 -14.45 -10.19
CA ALA A 354 15.07 -13.46 -9.13
C ALA A 354 16.42 -12.74 -9.15
N ARG A 355 16.39 -11.42 -8.94
CA ARG A 355 17.57 -10.59 -8.74
C ARG A 355 17.40 -9.84 -7.43
N SER A 356 18.29 -10.07 -6.48
CA SER A 356 18.34 -9.29 -5.25
C SER A 356 19.36 -8.16 -5.38
N ARG A 357 19.08 -7.05 -4.71
CA ARG A 357 19.99 -5.92 -4.58
C ARG A 357 19.86 -5.33 -3.19
N GLN A 358 21.00 -5.19 -2.53
CA GLN A 358 21.09 -4.40 -1.32
C GLN A 358 21.06 -2.91 -1.67
N ILE A 359 20.05 -2.20 -1.15
CA ILE A 359 19.87 -0.76 -1.27
C ILE A 359 20.83 -0.02 -0.34
N ARG A 360 20.97 -0.51 0.90
CA ARG A 360 21.83 0.07 1.94
C ARG A 360 22.52 -1.01 2.76
N THR A 361 23.76 -0.74 3.12
CA THR A 361 24.61 -1.61 3.96
C THR A 361 24.29 -1.51 5.45
N ASP A 362 23.47 -0.53 5.83
CA ASP A 362 23.10 -0.25 7.21
C ASP A 362 21.78 -0.95 7.57
N SER A 363 21.74 -1.62 8.71
CA SER A 363 20.66 -2.53 9.14
C SER A 363 19.51 -1.83 9.88
N ARG A 364 19.31 -0.53 9.64
CA ARG A 364 18.25 0.23 10.31
C ARG A 364 16.87 -0.20 9.83
N TYR A 365 15.85 -0.05 10.68
CA TYR A 365 14.47 -0.42 10.36
C TYR A 365 13.96 0.42 9.18
N TYR A 366 13.77 -0.23 8.03
CA TYR A 366 13.20 0.36 6.83
C TYR A 366 11.82 -0.25 6.59
N GLN A 367 10.77 0.58 6.62
CA GLN A 367 9.52 0.21 5.97
C GLN A 367 9.56 0.77 4.54
N ALA A 368 9.10 -0.03 3.59
CA ALA A 368 9.08 0.31 2.19
C ALA A 368 7.69 0.10 1.63
N ASP A 369 7.27 0.87 0.63
CA ASP A 369 6.06 0.58 -0.14
C ASP A 369 6.24 1.13 -1.56
N THR A 370 5.40 0.71 -2.48
CA THR A 370 5.34 1.24 -3.83
C THR A 370 4.16 2.19 -4.00
N TYR A 371 4.32 3.17 -4.88
CA TYR A 371 3.23 4.05 -5.28
C TYR A 371 3.38 4.45 -6.74
N LEU A 372 2.25 4.81 -7.34
CA LEU A 372 2.19 5.38 -8.69
C LEU A 372 2.41 6.89 -8.62
N GLU A 373 3.33 7.44 -9.41
CA GLU A 373 3.46 8.88 -9.57
C GLU A 373 2.20 9.44 -10.24
N SER A 374 1.50 10.35 -9.54
CA SER A 374 0.25 10.92 -10.05
C SER A 374 0.15 12.42 -9.77
N LEU A 375 -0.81 13.07 -10.44
CA LEU A 375 -1.22 14.46 -10.20
C LEU A 375 -2.37 14.58 -9.18
N VAL A 376 -2.81 13.47 -8.58
CA VAL A 376 -3.96 13.43 -7.66
C VAL A 376 -3.68 14.31 -6.44
N SER A 377 -4.61 15.20 -6.09
CA SER A 377 -4.48 16.09 -4.95
C SER A 377 -5.02 15.42 -3.68
N PRO A 378 -4.29 15.47 -2.54
CA PRO A 378 -4.85 15.05 -1.25
C PRO A 378 -5.85 16.07 -0.67
N LEU A 379 -6.05 17.23 -1.30
CA LEU A 379 -6.91 18.30 -0.79
C LEU A 379 -8.39 18.17 -1.17
N GLY A 380 -8.74 17.19 -1.99
CA GLY A 380 -10.10 17.01 -2.53
C GLY A 380 -10.22 17.46 -3.98
#